data_AF-A0A838L8N0-F1
#
_entry.id   AF-A0A838L8N0-F1
#
_cell.length_a   1.000
_cell.length_b   1.000
_cell.length_c   1.000
_cell.angle_alpha   90.00
_cell.angle_beta   90.00
_cell.angle_gamma   90.00
#
_symmetry.space_group_name_H-M   'P 1'
#
loop_
_entity.id
_entity.type
_entity.pdbx_description
1 polymer ?
#
loop_
_entity_poly.entity_id
_entity_poly.type
_entity_poly.pdbx_seq_one_letter_code
_entity_poly.pdbx_strand_id
1 'polypeptide(L)'
;MAGPVKRSVAIAGHSTSISLEPIFWDALAEAAVALRLPLSALVARIDAARIEADDPPNLASAIRVWLFERERNKHLENYVDNDSQ
;
A
#
# COMPACT_ATOMS: atom_id res chain seq x y z
N MET A 1 -18.35 -8.77 4.16
CA MET A 1 -16.90 -8.49 4.16
C MET A 1 -16.31 -8.92 5.50
N ALA A 2 -15.10 -9.51 5.49
CA ALA A 2 -14.38 -9.81 6.73
C ALA A 2 -13.75 -8.52 7.30
N GLY A 3 -13.73 -8.38 8.63
CA GLY A 3 -13.12 -7.24 9.30
C GLY A 3 -11.58 -7.25 9.24
N PRO A 4 -10.92 -6.21 9.78
CA PRO A 4 -9.46 -6.11 9.77
C PRO A 4 -8.77 -7.28 10.48
N VAL A 5 -7.70 -7.79 9.87
CA VAL A 5 -6.81 -8.81 10.41
C VAL A 5 -5.48 -8.16 10.77
N LYS A 6 -5.04 -8.38 12.01
CA LYS A 6 -3.76 -7.90 12.53
C LYS A 6 -2.62 -8.80 12.04
N ARG A 7 -1.58 -8.20 11.46
CA ARG A 7 -0.30 -8.88 11.16
C ARG A 7 0.87 -8.07 11.70
N SER A 8 1.99 -8.74 11.91
CA SER A 8 3.25 -8.10 12.30
C SER A 8 4.17 -8.04 11.09
N VAL A 9 4.73 -6.86 10.82
CA VAL A 9 5.65 -6.62 9.71
C VAL A 9 6.91 -5.97 10.26
N ALA A 10 8.08 -6.51 9.91
CA ALA A 10 9.35 -5.90 10.28
C ALA A 10 9.62 -4.68 9.38
N ILE A 11 9.73 -3.50 9.97
CA ILE A 11 10.02 -2.23 9.30
C ILE A 11 11.21 -1.60 10.03
N ALA A 12 12.27 -1.24 9.30
CA ALA A 12 13.47 -0.62 9.87
C ALA A 12 14.05 -1.35 11.12
N GLY A 13 14.00 -2.68 11.11
CA GLY A 13 14.47 -3.52 12.23
C GLY A 13 13.48 -3.68 13.40
N HIS A 14 12.33 -3.00 13.37
CA HIS A 14 11.31 -3.07 14.41
C HIS A 14 10.05 -3.79 13.92
N SER A 15 9.44 -4.57 14.81
CA SER A 15 8.18 -5.25 14.51
C SER A 15 7.01 -4.28 14.68
N THR A 16 6.37 -3.89 13.58
CA THR A 16 5.20 -3.01 13.57
C THR A 16 3.95 -3.82 13.31
N SER A 17 2.93 -3.62 14.15
CA SER A 17 1.65 -4.31 13.99
C SER A 17 0.63 -3.46 13.26
N ILE A 18 0.01 -4.05 12.24
CA ILE A 18 -0.89 -3.37 11.31
C ILE A 18 -2.18 -4.19 11.22
N SER A 19 -3.33 -3.52 11.26
CA SER A 19 -4.66 -4.13 11.08
C SER A 19 -5.27 -3.65 9.77
N LEU A 20 -5.44 -4.58 8.81
CA LEU A 20 -6.03 -4.32 7.49
C LEU A 20 -7.07 -5.39 7.14
N GLU A 21 -8.10 -4.99 6.40
CA GLU A 21 -9.05 -5.92 5.79
C GLU A 21 -8.30 -6.89 4.87
N PRO A 22 -8.71 -8.17 4.77
CA PRO A 22 -8.01 -9.16 3.96
C PRO A 22 -7.72 -8.71 2.53
N ILE A 23 -8.69 -8.03 1.89
CA ILE A 23 -8.53 -7.51 0.53
C ILE A 23 -7.35 -6.53 0.39
N PHE A 24 -7.07 -5.72 1.41
CA PHE A 24 -5.91 -4.82 1.39
C PHE A 24 -4.61 -5.56 1.64
N TRP A 25 -4.62 -6.65 2.42
CA TRP A 25 -3.44 -7.50 2.56
C TRP A 25 -3.05 -8.15 1.24
N ASP A 26 -4.04 -8.66 0.50
CA ASP A 26 -3.83 -9.31 -0.78
C ASP A 26 -3.34 -8.30 -1.83
N ALA A 27 -4.02 -7.15 -1.95
CA ALA A 27 -3.60 -6.06 -2.84
C ALA A 27 -2.19 -5.53 -2.51
N LEU A 28 -1.82 -5.44 -1.23
CA LEU A 28 -0.48 -5.04 -0.81
C LEU A 28 0.58 -6.07 -1.20
N ALA A 29 0.27 -7.36 -1.09
CA ALA A 29 1.16 -8.43 -1.53
C ALA A 29 1.35 -8.42 -3.06
N GLU A 30 0.27 -8.25 -3.82
CA GLU A 30 0.32 -8.11 -5.27
C GLU A 30 1.13 -6.87 -5.70
N ALA A 31 0.94 -5.74 -5.03
CA ALA A 31 1.71 -4.53 -5.28
C ALA A 31 3.21 -4.75 -5.01
N ALA A 32 3.57 -5.44 -3.92
CA ALA A 32 4.95 -5.77 -3.59
C ALA A 32 5.59 -6.65 -4.69
N VAL A 33 4.89 -7.68 -5.16
CA VAL A 33 5.34 -8.55 -6.26
C VAL A 33 5.53 -7.76 -7.55
N ALA A 34 4.55 -6.93 -7.94
CA ALA A 34 4.63 -6.11 -9.15
C ALA A 34 5.80 -5.13 -9.13
N LEU A 35 6.15 -4.60 -7.95
CA LEU A 35 7.28 -3.70 -7.74
C LEU A 35 8.61 -4.44 -7.52
N ARG A 36 8.60 -5.78 -7.47
CA ARG A 36 9.76 -6.63 -7.12
C ARG A 36 10.39 -6.24 -5.78
N LEU A 37 9.56 -5.92 -4.79
CA LEU A 37 9.98 -5.57 -3.44
C LEU A 37 9.47 -6.61 -2.44
N PRO A 38 10.21 -6.89 -1.35
CA PRO A 38 9.65 -7.54 -0.18
C PRO A 38 8.46 -6.73 0.37
N LEU A 39 7.44 -7.42 0.89
CA LEU A 39 6.27 -6.76 1.50
C LEU A 39 6.68 -5.75 2.57
N SER A 40 7.63 -6.12 3.43
CA SER A 40 8.19 -5.26 4.47
C SER A 40 8.84 -3.99 3.91
N ALA A 41 9.54 -4.09 2.78
CA ALA A 41 10.17 -2.94 2.14
C ALA A 41 9.13 -1.99 1.53
N LEU A 42 8.05 -2.53 0.93
CA LEU A 42 6.95 -1.71 0.46
C LEU A 42 6.26 -0.99 1.61
N VAL A 43 5.96 -1.70 2.71
CA VAL A 43 5.37 -1.09 3.90
C VAL A 43 6.28 -0.01 4.48
N ALA A 44 7.60 -0.26 4.58
CA ALA A 44 8.58 0.73 5.03
C ALA A 44 8.60 1.98 4.16
N ARG A 45 8.47 1.83 2.84
CA ARG A 45 8.40 2.96 1.90
C ARG A 45 7.13 3.79 2.08
N ILE A 46 5.99 3.14 2.28
CA ILE A 46 4.72 3.84 2.58
C ILE A 46 4.81 4.54 3.94
N ASP A 47 5.43 3.90 4.92
CA ASP A 47 5.66 4.47 6.26
C ASP A 47 6.56 5.71 6.22
N ALA A 48 7.62 5.70 5.40
CA ALA A 48 8.48 6.86 5.19
C ALA A 48 7.75 7.99 4.46
N ALA A 49 6.97 7.68 3.42
CA ALA A 49 6.23 8.70 2.67
C ALA A 49 5.14 9.37 3.52
N ARG A 50 4.43 8.61 4.38
CA ARG A 50 3.34 9.18 5.19
C ARG A 50 3.82 10.14 6.27
N ILE A 51 5.04 9.96 6.80
CA ILE A 51 5.57 10.79 7.90
C ILE A 51 6.12 12.15 7.42
N GLU A 52 6.28 12.34 6.12
CA GLU A 52 6.70 13.61 5.53
C GLU A 52 5.54 14.63 5.46
N ALA A 53 4.29 14.20 5.64
CA ALA A 53 3.13 15.08 5.66
C ALA A 53 3.02 15.87 6.98
N ASP A 54 2.51 17.10 6.92
CA ASP A 54 2.31 17.97 8.09
C ASP A 54 1.42 17.33 9.18
N ASP A 55 0.41 16.55 8.76
CA ASP A 55 -0.44 15.72 9.63
C ASP A 55 -0.43 14.26 9.13
N PRO A 56 0.53 13.44 9.58
CA PRO A 56 0.78 12.13 9.00
C PRO A 56 -0.30 11.12 9.44
N PRO A 57 -1.04 10.48 8.52
CA PRO A 57 -2.05 9.49 8.88
C PRO A 57 -1.39 8.25 9.51
N ASN A 58 -2.16 7.46 10.26
CA ASN A 58 -1.66 6.17 10.74
C ASN A 58 -1.31 5.23 9.56
N LEU A 59 -0.40 4.28 9.78
CA LEU A 59 0.13 3.40 8.73
C LEU A 59 -0.96 2.59 8.01
N ALA A 60 -1.98 2.12 8.73
CA ALA A 60 -3.06 1.35 8.10
C ALA A 60 -3.88 2.23 7.14
N SER A 61 -4.20 3.47 7.52
CA SER A 61 -4.85 4.44 6.64
C SER A 61 -3.98 4.80 5.44
N ALA A 62 -2.68 5.05 5.67
CA ALA A 62 -1.72 5.34 4.59
C ALA A 62 -1.66 4.20 3.55
N ILE A 63 -1.62 2.95 4.00
CA ILE A 63 -1.61 1.78 3.11
C ILE A 63 -2.88 1.72 2.24
N ARG A 64 -4.07 1.92 2.83
CA ARG A 64 -5.33 1.87 2.08
C ARG A 64 -5.38 2.96 1.00
N VAL A 65 -5.01 4.19 1.36
CA VAL A 65 -4.97 5.33 0.42
C VAL A 65 -3.96 5.06 -0.69
N TRP A 66 -2.74 4.63 -0.35
CA TRP A 66 -1.70 4.35 -1.33
C TRP A 66 -2.12 3.26 -2.34
N LEU A 67 -2.77 2.19 -1.88
CA LEU A 67 -3.30 1.14 -2.75
C LEU A 67 -4.39 1.68 -3.68
N PHE A 68 -5.31 2.48 -3.16
CA PHE A 68 -6.38 3.08 -3.96
C PHE A 68 -5.83 4.02 -5.04
N GLU A 69 -4.89 4.91 -4.68
CA GLU A 69 -4.26 5.83 -5.62
C GLU A 69 -3.47 5.08 -6.69
N ARG A 70 -2.75 4.02 -6.32
CA ARG A 70 -2.03 3.18 -7.27
C ARG A 70 -2.96 2.57 -8.32
N GLU A 71 -4.07 1.97 -7.90
CA GLU A 71 -5.02 1.37 -8.85
C GLU A 71 -5.72 2.43 -9.70
N ARG A 72 -6.05 3.59 -9.11
CA ARG A 72 -6.59 4.74 -9.85
C ARG A 72 -5.62 5.20 -10.94
N ASN A 73 -4.33 5.28 -10.63
CA ASN A 73 -3.32 5.77 -11.58
C ASN A 73 -3.09 4.79 -12.74
N LYS A 74 -3.07 3.47 -12.49
CA LYS A 74 -3.03 2.48 -13.58
C LYS A 74 -4.21 2.59 -14.53
N HIS A 75 -5.41 2.84 -13.98
CA HIS A 75 -6.61 3.04 -14.80
C HIS A 75 -6.51 4.27 -15.71
N LEU A 76 -5.83 5.33 -15.25
CA LEU A 76 -5.60 6.52 -16.07
C LEU A 76 -4.56 6.25 -17.17
N GLU A 77 -3.47 5.55 -16.89
CA GLU A 77 -2.46 5.16 -17.89
C GLU A 77 -3.11 4.32 -19.00
N ASN A 78 -3.93 3.33 -18.63
CA ASN A 78 -4.65 2.49 -19.60
C ASN A 78 -5.68 3.25 -20.45
N TYR A 79 -6.16 4.42 -20.00
CA TYR A 79 -7.12 5.23 -20.77
C TYR A 79 -6.40 6.11 -21.80
N VAL A 80 -5.25 6.68 -21.45
CA VAL A 80 -4.45 7.52 -22.37
C VAL A 80 -3.90 6.69 -23.54
N ASP A 81 -3.52 5.43 -23.29
CA ASP A 81 -3.02 4.54 -24.33
C ASP A 81 -4.10 4.09 -25.33
N ASN A 82 -5.38 4.07 -24.92
CA ASN A 82 -6.49 3.57 -25.75
C ASN A 82 -7.11 4.66 -26.66
N ASP A 83 -6.91 5.94 -26.36
CA ASP A 83 -7.42 7.07 -27.15
C ASP A 83 -6.46 7.50 -28.28
N SER A 84 -5.29 6.85 -28.37
CA SER A 84 -4.29 7.08 -29.43
C SER A 84 -4.35 6.07 -30.58
N GLN A 85 -5.42 5.25 -30.67
CA GLN A 85 -5.71 4.34 -31.78
C GLN A 85 -6.93 4.76 -32.59
#